data_AF-A0A2V6ARF9-F1
#
_entry.id   AF-A0A2V6ARF9-F1
#
_cell.length_a   1.000
_cell.length_b   1.000
_cell.length_c   1.000
_cell.angle_alpha   90.00
_cell.angle_beta   90.00
_cell.angle_gamma   90.00
#
_symmetry.space_group_name_H-M   'P 1'
#
loop_
_entity.id
_entity.type
_entity.pdbx_description
1 polymer ?
#
loop_
_entity_poly.entity_id
_entity_poly.type
_entity_poly.pdbx_seq_one_letter_code
_entity_poly.pdbx_strand_id
1 'polypeptide(L)'
;IIICWNSGHAKTTPVRPFMVEEVGANDNRVPKEDLVLKLFDFRFELDGSLHPGTQVIRIETPGPSMHEVDIYRLRQGRSVADLNAWRKQQGHGPAPAQA
;
A
#
# COMPACT_ATOMS: atom_id res chain seq x y z
N ILE A 1 7.60 6.34 5.94
CA ILE A 1 8.39 5.11 6.20
C ILE A 1 7.69 4.00 5.45
N ILE A 2 8.35 3.38 4.46
CA ILE A 2 7.80 2.20 3.76
C ILE A 2 8.23 1.00 4.62
N ILE A 3 7.27 0.45 5.36
CA ILE A 3 7.47 -0.76 6.17
C ILE A 3 6.67 -1.86 5.49
N CYS A 4 7.27 -3.03 5.30
CA CYS A 4 6.58 -4.24 4.82
C CYS A 4 6.94 -5.37 5.80
N TRP A 5 5.99 -5.81 6.61
CA TRP A 5 6.20 -6.86 7.61
C TRP A 5 6.09 -8.27 7.01
N ASN A 6 7.05 -8.65 6.15
CA ASN A 6 7.30 -10.06 5.86
C ASN A 6 8.13 -10.72 6.98
N SER A 7 7.98 -12.04 7.15
CA SER A 7 8.80 -12.81 8.09
C SER A 7 10.29 -12.58 7.81
N GLY A 8 11.02 -12.05 8.79
CA GLY A 8 12.41 -11.62 8.62
C GLY A 8 12.63 -10.15 8.28
N HIS A 9 11.60 -9.29 8.38
CA HIS A 9 11.71 -7.83 8.18
C HIS A 9 12.89 -7.20 8.96
N ALA A 10 13.11 -7.58 10.22
CA ALA A 10 14.23 -7.10 11.01
C ALA A 10 15.62 -7.67 10.60
N LYS A 11 15.66 -8.58 9.62
CA LYS A 11 16.88 -9.23 9.10
C LYS A 11 17.22 -8.77 7.67
N THR A 12 16.41 -7.91 7.05
CA THR A 12 16.73 -7.38 5.72
C THR A 12 17.93 -6.45 5.79
N THR A 13 18.73 -6.42 4.72
CA THR A 13 19.88 -5.51 4.60
C THR A 13 19.47 -4.07 4.93
N PRO A 14 20.19 -3.36 5.82
CA PRO A 14 19.92 -1.96 6.09
C PRO A 14 19.85 -1.16 4.80
N VAL A 15 18.80 -0.37 4.63
CA VAL A 15 18.71 0.58 3.52
C VAL A 15 19.90 1.52 3.59
N ARG A 16 20.55 1.77 2.45
CA ARG A 16 21.58 2.81 2.37
C ARG A 16 20.93 4.15 2.73
N PRO A 17 21.63 5.02 3.47
CA PRO A 17 21.13 6.36 3.70
C PRO A 17 20.92 7.05 2.35
N PHE A 18 19.80 7.74 2.21
CA PHE A 18 19.50 8.62 1.09
C PHE A 18 19.12 9.99 1.64
N MET A 19 19.44 11.03 0.87
CA MET A 19 19.05 12.39 1.16
C MET A 19 17.83 12.71 0.28
N VAL A 20 16.78 13.26 0.89
CA VAL A 20 15.66 13.82 0.15
C VAL A 20 15.98 15.29 -0.08
N GLU A 21 16.17 15.68 -1.33
CA GLU A 21 16.23 17.08 -1.74
C GLU A 21 14.84 17.49 -2.23
N GLU A 22 14.28 18.53 -1.62
CA GLU A 22 13.01 19.10 -2.06
C GLU A 22 13.27 19.96 -3.30
N VAL A 23 13.27 19.34 -4.48
CA VAL A 23 13.45 20.04 -5.76
C VAL A 23 12.08 20.39 -6.33
N GLY A 24 11.59 21.61 -6.06
CA GLY A 24 10.28 22.07 -6.54
C GLY A 24 9.81 23.40 -5.93
N ALA A 25 8.66 23.89 -6.38
CA ALA A 25 7.98 25.01 -5.73
C ALA A 25 7.54 24.58 -4.31
N ASN A 26 7.68 25.47 -3.33
CA ASN A 26 7.26 25.28 -1.93
C ASN A 26 5.72 25.32 -1.83
N ASP A 27 5.05 24.40 -2.52
CA ASP A 27 3.61 24.25 -2.52
C ASP A 27 3.21 23.17 -1.52
N ASN A 28 3.08 23.58 -0.26
CA ASN A 28 2.65 22.71 0.85
C ASN A 28 1.14 22.42 0.84
N ARG A 29 0.42 22.75 -0.24
CA ARG A 29 -1.01 22.45 -0.33
C ARG A 29 -1.19 20.95 -0.55
N VAL A 30 -1.92 20.32 0.37
CA VAL A 30 -2.33 18.92 0.21
C VAL A 30 -3.15 18.82 -1.09
N PRO A 31 -2.81 17.91 -2.02
CA PRO A 31 -3.62 17.69 -3.21
C PRO A 31 -5.05 17.35 -2.79
N LYS A 32 -6.04 17.88 -3.51
CA LYS A 32 -7.44 17.49 -3.30
C LYS A 32 -7.57 15.99 -3.55
N GLU A 33 -8.15 15.26 -2.59
CA GLU A 33 -8.37 13.83 -2.71
C GLU A 33 -9.54 13.50 -3.63
N ASP A 34 -9.42 12.36 -4.32
CA ASP A 34 -10.52 11.74 -5.06
C ASP A 34 -11.31 10.76 -4.17
N LEU A 35 -10.64 10.16 -3.17
CA LEU A 35 -11.24 9.23 -2.21
C LEU A 35 -10.44 9.16 -0.91
N VAL A 36 -11.08 8.62 0.13
CA VAL A 36 -10.46 8.38 1.45
C VAL A 36 -10.41 6.89 1.74
N LEU A 37 -9.23 6.40 2.12
CA LEU A 37 -9.05 5.04 2.63
C LEU A 37 -8.74 5.11 4.13
N LYS A 38 -9.67 4.57 4.93
CA LYS A 38 -9.54 4.47 6.38
C LYS A 38 -9.03 3.09 6.76
N LEU A 39 -7.95 3.05 7.55
CA LEU A 39 -7.39 1.85 8.13
C LEU A 39 -7.65 1.88 9.63
N PHE A 40 -8.52 1.00 10.12
CA PHE A 40 -8.81 0.94 11.54
C PHE A 40 -9.21 -0.45 12.00
N ASP A 41 -8.69 -0.83 13.16
CA ASP A 41 -8.79 -2.16 13.73
C ASP A 41 -8.37 -3.25 12.72
N PHE A 42 -9.29 -4.13 12.32
CA PHE A 42 -9.03 -5.23 11.39
C PHE A 42 -9.75 -5.04 10.04
N ARG A 43 -10.03 -3.79 9.65
CA ARG A 43 -10.76 -3.50 8.40
C ARG A 43 -10.26 -2.25 7.67
N PHE A 44 -10.62 -2.22 6.40
CA PHE A 44 -10.47 -1.08 5.52
C PHE A 44 -11.86 -0.54 5.16
N GLU A 45 -12.03 0.77 5.21
CA GLU A 45 -13.21 1.44 4.65
C GLU A 45 -12.79 2.43 3.57
N LEU A 46 -13.52 2.39 2.46
CA LEU A 46 -13.32 3.28 1.33
C LEU A 46 -14.49 4.26 1.26
N ASP A 47 -14.20 5.55 1.34
CA ASP A 47 -15.17 6.61 1.06
C ASP A 47 -14.88 7.18 -0.33
N GLY A 48 -15.82 6.97 -1.26
CA GLY A 48 -15.64 7.21 -2.69
C GLY A 48 -15.50 5.92 -3.51
N SER A 49 -14.92 6.01 -4.71
CA SER A 49 -14.76 4.87 -5.64
C SER A 49 -13.43 4.94 -6.37
N LEU A 50 -12.87 3.76 -6.64
CA LEU A 50 -11.68 3.63 -7.48
C LEU A 50 -12.09 3.68 -8.96
N HIS A 51 -11.33 4.44 -9.74
CA HIS A 51 -11.50 4.63 -11.16
C HIS A 51 -10.18 4.34 -11.88
N PRO A 52 -10.23 3.90 -13.16
CA PRO A 52 -9.03 3.79 -13.97
C PRO A 52 -8.33 5.15 -14.12
N GLY A 53 -7.00 5.15 -14.00
CA GLY A 53 -6.17 6.35 -14.17
C GLY A 53 -5.47 6.76 -12.88
N THR A 54 -4.89 7.97 -12.88
CA THR A 54 -4.26 8.55 -11.70
C THR A 54 -5.33 9.05 -10.75
N GLN A 55 -5.25 8.66 -9.49
CA GLN A 55 -6.12 9.15 -8.41
C GLN A 55 -5.29 9.57 -7.20
N VAL A 56 -5.77 10.59 -6.47
CA VAL A 56 -5.24 11.02 -5.18
C VAL A 56 -6.05 10.34 -4.07
N ILE A 57 -5.39 9.49 -3.28
CA ILE A 57 -6.00 8.79 -2.15
C ILE A 57 -5.53 9.42 -0.84
N ARG A 58 -6.46 9.87 0.00
CA ARG A 58 -6.16 10.30 1.36
C ARG A 58 -6.19 9.10 2.30
N ILE A 59 -5.09 8.87 3.01
CA ILE A 59 -4.97 7.77 3.96
C ILE A 59 -5.27 8.28 5.38
N GLU A 60 -6.22 7.65 6.06
CA GLU A 60 -6.53 7.91 7.46
C GLU A 60 -6.28 6.66 8.32
N THR A 61 -5.66 6.83 9.47
CA THR A 61 -5.46 5.75 10.47
C THR A 61 -6.12 6.15 11.79
N PRO A 62 -7.46 6.17 11.89
CA PRO A 62 -8.16 6.73 13.05
C PRO A 62 -8.14 5.82 14.29
N GLY A 63 -7.72 4.56 14.14
CA GLY A 63 -7.59 3.60 15.24
C GLY A 63 -6.32 3.84 16.08
N PRO A 64 -6.29 3.33 17.33
CA PRO A 64 -5.15 3.51 18.23
C PRO A 64 -3.95 2.61 17.88
N SER A 65 -4.11 1.69 16.94
CA SER A 65 -3.08 0.73 16.53
C SER A 65 -2.38 1.17 15.25
N MET A 66 -1.17 0.67 15.04
CA MET A 66 -0.46 0.82 13.77
C MET A 66 -1.18 0.01 12.68
N HIS A 67 -1.41 0.63 11.53
CA HIS A 67 -2.01 -0.02 10.37
C HIS A 67 -1.12 0.13 9.13
N GLU A 68 -1.19 -0.86 8.24
CA GLU A 68 -0.46 -0.91 6.98
C GLU A 68 -1.44 -1.26 5.86
N VAL A 69 -1.25 -0.66 4.69
CA VAL A 69 -1.93 -1.05 3.46
C VAL A 69 -0.90 -1.16 2.34
N ASP A 70 -1.02 -2.25 1.60
CA ASP A 70 -0.26 -2.46 0.38
C ASP A 70 -1.17 -2.28 -0.84
N ILE A 71 -0.65 -1.62 -1.87
CA ILE A 71 -1.30 -1.51 -3.18
C ILE A 71 -0.53 -2.41 -4.14
N TYR A 72 -1.24 -3.35 -4.77
CA TYR A 72 -0.65 -4.27 -5.75
C TYR A 72 -1.38 -4.19 -7.07
N ARG A 73 -0.64 -4.36 -8.16
CA ARG A 73 -1.19 -4.61 -9.49
C ARG A 73 -1.32 -6.12 -9.72
N LEU A 74 -2.53 -6.58 -9.99
CA LEU A 74 -2.75 -7.96 -10.44
C LEU A 74 -2.08 -8.18 -11.80
N ARG A 75 -1.42 -9.32 -11.97
CA ARG A 75 -0.88 -9.74 -13.27
C ARG A 75 -2.04 -10.00 -14.24
N GLN A 76 -1.74 -9.91 -15.53
CA GLN A 76 -2.75 -10.11 -16.57
C GLN A 76 -3.48 -11.45 -16.39
N GLY A 77 -4.81 -11.42 -16.42
CA GLY A 77 -5.67 -12.59 -16.24
C GLY A 77 -5.75 -13.14 -14.81
N ARG A 78 -5.13 -12.49 -13.82
CA ARG A 78 -5.22 -12.88 -12.40
C ARG A 78 -6.31 -12.12 -11.68
N SER A 79 -6.82 -12.73 -10.62
CA SER A 79 -7.89 -12.23 -9.77
C SER A 79 -7.44 -12.03 -8.32
N VAL A 80 -8.26 -11.34 -7.53
CA VAL A 80 -8.08 -11.23 -6.07
C VAL A 80 -8.18 -12.61 -5.40
N ALA A 81 -9.01 -13.51 -5.94
CA ALA A 81 -9.13 -14.87 -5.44
C ALA A 81 -7.81 -15.65 -5.59
N ASP A 82 -7.11 -15.49 -6.71
CA ASP A 82 -5.78 -16.10 -6.93
C ASP A 82 -4.76 -15.60 -5.90
N LEU A 83 -4.76 -14.29 -5.62
CA LEU A 83 -3.88 -13.69 -4.60
C LEU A 83 -4.17 -14.24 -3.20
N ASN A 84 -5.44 -14.34 -2.84
CA ASN A 84 -5.85 -14.90 -1.56
C ASN A 84 -5.48 -16.39 -1.43
N ALA A 85 -5.64 -17.18 -2.49
CA ALA A 85 -5.24 -18.59 -2.52
C ALA A 85 -3.72 -18.74 -2.38
N TRP A 86 -2.94 -17.95 -3.13
CA TRP A 86 -1.47 -17.95 -3.06
C TRP A 86 -0.96 -17.57 -1.65
N ARG A 87 -1.55 -16.55 -1.01
CA ARG A 87 -1.21 -16.18 0.38
C ARG A 87 -1.53 -17.30 1.38
N LYS A 88 -2.69 -17.97 1.24
CA LYS A 88 -3.05 -19.12 2.09
C LYS A 88 -2.09 -20.29 1.94
N GLN A 89 -1.46 -20.43 0.77
CA GLN A 89 -0.43 -21.42 0.47
C GLN A 89 0.99 -20.90 0.79
N GLN A 90 1.14 -19.95 1.72
CA GLN A 90 2.45 -19.44 2.16
C GLN A 90 3.32 -18.88 1.03
N GLY A 91 2.69 -18.40 -0.05
CA GLY A 91 3.39 -17.77 -1.16
C GLY A 91 4.17 -18.72 -2.07
N HIS A 92 3.83 -20.01 -2.11
CA HIS A 92 4.47 -20.96 -3.01
C HIS A 92 4.23 -20.63 -4.50
N GLY A 93 5.31 -20.64 -5.28
CA GLY A 93 5.27 -20.38 -6.72
C GLY A 93 5.17 -18.89 -7.08
N PRO A 94 4.95 -18.58 -8.37
CA PRO A 94 4.96 -17.19 -8.85
C PRO A 94 3.78 -16.39 -8.30
N ALA A 95 4.06 -15.23 -7.70
CA ALA A 95 3.04 -14.35 -7.16
C ALA A 95 2.04 -13.88 -8.24
N PRO A 96 0.73 -13.81 -7.95
CA PRO A 96 -0.28 -13.36 -8.92
C PRO A 96 -0.38 -11.83 -9.05
N ALA A 97 0.38 -11.08 -8.24
CA ALA A 97 0.42 -9.62 -8.24
C ALA A 97 1.87 -9.12 -8.13
N GLN A 98 2.05 -7.84 -8.42
CA GLN A 98 3.32 -7.12 -8.27
C GLN A 98 3.08 -5.79 -7.54
N ALA A 99 4.06 -5.37 -6.74
CA ALA A 99 4.14 -4.02 -6.19
C ALA A 99 4.66 -3.04 -7.25
#